data_AF-E4Z633-F1
#
_entry.id   AF-E4Z633-F1
#
_cell.length_a   1.000
_cell.length_b   1.000
_cell.length_c   1.000
_cell.angle_alpha   90.00
_cell.angle_beta   90.00
_cell.angle_gamma   90.00
#
_symmetry.space_group_name_H-M   'P 1'
#
loop_
_entity.id
_entity.type
_entity.pdbx_description
1 polymer ?
#
loop_
_entity_poly.entity_id
_entity_poly.type
_entity_poly.pdbx_seq_one_letter_code
_entity_poly.pdbx_strand_id
1 'polypeptide(L)'
;MTISSPVTNNNNNDRAYLESYPCPPLMPVYDARHEKFLDGLSNAFYETYKTYVKYSVAKEFINRNVNDSRKFSNEEINFYLHDLEERNYIYFEDGLTELIIHVV
;
A
#
# COMPACT_ATOMS: atom_id res chain seq x y z
N MET A 1 -34.27 31.30 24.87
CA MET A 1 -33.03 31.97 24.46
C MET A 1 -31.90 31.41 25.30
N THR A 2 -30.92 30.82 24.63
CA THR A 2 -29.72 30.18 25.18
C THR A 2 -28.71 31.23 25.65
N ILE A 3 -28.20 31.06 26.87
CA ILE A 3 -27.01 31.75 27.38
C ILE A 3 -26.07 30.67 27.93
N SER A 4 -24.79 30.87 27.63
CA SER A 4 -23.64 29.97 27.61
C SER A 4 -23.18 29.38 28.95
N SER A 5 -22.51 28.22 28.88
CA SER A 5 -21.67 27.54 29.90
C SER A 5 -20.59 28.49 30.48
N PRO A 6 -19.98 28.28 31.67
CA PRO A 6 -19.31 27.00 32.06
C PRO A 6 -19.27 26.69 33.58
N VAL A 7 -18.77 25.49 33.96
CA VAL A 7 -17.68 25.27 34.96
C VAL A 7 -17.48 23.75 35.14
N THR A 8 -16.36 23.28 34.61
CA THR A 8 -15.36 22.38 35.21
C THR A 8 -15.85 21.36 36.24
N ASN A 9 -15.86 20.07 35.87
CA ASN A 9 -15.50 19.03 36.82
C ASN A 9 -14.24 18.31 36.33
N ASN A 10 -13.19 18.57 37.08
CA ASN A 10 -11.84 18.12 36.88
C ASN A 10 -11.76 16.65 37.27
N ASN A 11 -11.40 15.78 36.34
CA ASN A 11 -10.91 14.46 36.73
C ASN A 11 -9.58 14.23 36.01
N ASN A 12 -8.53 14.70 36.69
CA ASN A 12 -7.17 14.26 36.47
C ASN A 12 -7.13 12.73 36.60
N ASN A 13 -6.78 12.05 35.51
CA ASN A 13 -6.04 10.82 35.62
C ASN A 13 -4.77 10.97 34.78
N ASP A 14 -3.73 11.40 35.48
CA ASP A 14 -2.34 11.31 35.07
C ASP A 14 -2.00 9.84 34.78
N ARG A 15 -1.79 9.47 33.50
CA ARG A 15 -0.84 8.39 33.19
C ARG A 15 -0.46 8.30 31.71
N ALA A 16 0.86 8.24 31.56
CA ALA A 16 1.64 7.74 30.44
C ALA A 16 1.81 8.70 29.25
N TYR A 17 2.95 9.41 29.27
CA TYR A 17 3.93 9.40 28.19
C TYR A 17 3.48 8.63 26.94
N LEU A 18 2.66 9.23 26.09
CA LEU A 18 2.75 8.91 24.67
C LEU A 18 3.85 9.83 24.17
N GLU A 19 5.06 9.28 24.06
CA GLU A 19 5.99 9.72 23.03
C GLU A 19 5.16 9.97 21.78
N SER A 20 5.09 11.22 21.34
CA SER A 20 4.43 11.57 20.10
C SER A 20 5.24 10.93 18.99
N TYR A 21 4.88 9.70 18.65
CA TYR A 21 5.31 9.07 17.41
C TYR A 21 5.09 10.09 16.31
N PRO A 22 6.07 10.32 15.41
CA PRO A 22 5.84 11.17 14.26
C PRO A 22 4.56 10.66 13.61
N CYS A 23 3.59 11.56 13.43
CA CYS A 23 2.37 11.26 12.70
C CYS A 23 2.81 10.56 11.41
N PRO A 24 2.46 9.28 11.19
CA PRO A 24 2.83 8.60 9.97
C PRO A 24 2.37 9.49 8.82
N PRO A 25 3.20 9.69 7.78
CA PRO A 25 2.79 10.49 6.62
C PRO A 25 1.39 10.03 6.21
N LEU A 26 0.45 10.99 6.11
CA LEU A 26 -0.95 10.73 5.77
C LEU A 26 -0.99 9.65 4.70
N MET A 27 -1.50 8.47 5.06
CA MET A 27 -1.72 7.39 4.10
C MET A 27 -2.47 8.03 2.92
N PRO A 28 -1.92 8.02 1.69
CA PRO A 28 -2.70 8.49 0.55
C PRO A 28 -4.00 7.69 0.57
N VAL A 29 -5.12 8.37 0.32
CA VAL A 29 -6.42 7.72 0.24
C VAL A 29 -6.31 6.64 -0.84
N TYR A 30 -6.10 5.40 -0.42
CA TYR A 30 -5.95 4.28 -1.33
C TYR A 30 -7.33 4.04 -1.94
N ASP A 31 -7.44 4.27 -3.25
CA ASP A 31 -8.61 3.90 -4.02
C ASP A 31 -8.79 2.37 -3.89
N ALA A 32 -10.04 1.88 -3.90
CA ALA A 32 -10.34 0.44 -3.89
C ALA A 32 -9.62 -0.31 -5.03
N ARG A 33 -9.22 0.43 -6.08
CA ARG A 33 -8.39 -0.06 -7.17
C ARG A 33 -6.94 -0.36 -6.74
N HIS A 34 -6.34 0.45 -5.88
CA HIS A 34 -4.99 0.20 -5.34
C HIS A 34 -4.98 -1.06 -4.45
N GLU A 35 -6.01 -1.28 -3.64
CA GLU A 35 -6.13 -2.52 -2.85
C GLU A 35 -6.16 -3.76 -3.74
N LYS A 36 -6.87 -3.71 -4.88
CA LYS A 36 -6.89 -4.81 -5.85
C LYS A 36 -5.53 -5.06 -6.51
N PHE A 37 -4.77 -3.99 -6.75
CA PHE A 37 -3.40 -4.10 -7.22
C PHE A 37 -2.52 -4.81 -6.18
N LEU A 38 -2.57 -4.39 -4.91
CA LEU A 38 -1.78 -5.00 -3.82
C LEU A 38 -2.15 -6.46 -3.59
N ASP A 39 -3.44 -6.80 -3.63
CA ASP A 39 -3.93 -8.17 -3.50
C ASP A 39 -3.39 -9.05 -4.64
N GLY A 40 -3.47 -8.57 -5.89
CA GLY A 40 -2.91 -9.27 -7.04
C GLY A 40 -1.39 -9.45 -6.94
N LEU A 41 -0.66 -8.42 -6.55
CA LEU A 41 0.79 -8.47 -6.37
C LEU A 41 1.18 -9.45 -5.24
N SER A 42 0.49 -9.40 -4.10
CA SER A 42 0.72 -10.30 -2.96
C SER A 42 0.46 -11.77 -3.33
N ASN A 43 -0.60 -12.04 -4.09
CA ASN A 43 -0.91 -13.37 -4.59
C ASN A 43 0.18 -13.90 -5.55
N ALA A 44 0.82 -13.02 -6.33
CA ALA A 44 1.95 -13.42 -7.18
C ALA A 44 3.11 -13.98 -6.35
N PHE A 45 3.48 -13.34 -5.24
CA PHE A 45 4.53 -13.84 -4.35
C PHE A 45 4.10 -15.10 -3.59
N TYR A 46 2.87 -15.12 -3.08
CA TYR A 46 2.33 -16.24 -2.30
C TYR A 46 2.22 -17.52 -3.13
N GLU A 47 1.65 -17.45 -4.34
CA GLU A 47 1.48 -18.62 -5.20
C GLU A 47 2.79 -19.10 -5.83
N THR A 48 3.76 -18.20 -6.06
CA THR A 48 5.07 -18.59 -6.60
C THR A 48 6.03 -19.12 -5.53
N TYR A 49 5.72 -18.94 -4.25
CA TYR A 49 6.59 -19.29 -3.11
C TYR A 49 7.99 -18.69 -3.22
N LYS A 50 8.10 -17.49 -3.78
CA LYS A 50 9.38 -16.79 -4.00
C LYS A 50 9.32 -15.40 -3.40
N THR A 51 10.49 -14.91 -3.00
CA THR A 51 10.70 -13.51 -2.57
C THR A 51 10.88 -12.56 -3.76
N TYR A 52 10.84 -13.09 -4.98
CA TYR A 52 10.96 -12.33 -6.21
C TYR A 52 10.02 -12.88 -7.29
N VAL A 53 9.47 -11.98 -8.10
CA VAL A 53 8.60 -12.31 -9.23
C VAL A 53 8.97 -11.47 -10.43
N LYS A 54 8.88 -12.07 -11.61
CA LYS A 54 9.06 -11.35 -12.87
C LYS A 54 7.89 -10.40 -13.09
N TYR A 55 8.12 -9.23 -13.69
CA TYR A 55 7.06 -8.25 -13.98
C TYR A 55 5.91 -8.86 -14.79
N SER A 56 6.23 -9.70 -15.79
CA SER A 56 5.26 -10.41 -16.61
C SER A 56 4.29 -11.25 -15.77
N VAL A 57 4.83 -12.00 -14.82
CA VAL A 57 4.06 -12.82 -13.87
C VAL A 57 3.24 -11.91 -12.96
N ALA A 58 3.84 -10.91 -12.32
CA ALA A 58 3.12 -9.98 -11.45
C ALA A 58 1.91 -9.34 -12.16
N LYS A 59 2.09 -8.93 -13.41
CA LYS A 59 1.01 -8.36 -14.24
C LYS A 59 -0.15 -9.34 -14.48
N GLU A 60 0.13 -10.62 -14.73
CA GLU A 60 -0.91 -11.63 -14.90
C GLU A 60 -1.74 -11.79 -13.63
N PHE A 61 -1.08 -11.82 -12.47
CA PHE A 61 -1.73 -11.94 -11.17
C PHE A 61 -2.54 -10.69 -10.80
N ILE A 62 -1.99 -9.50 -11.02
CA ILE A 62 -2.70 -8.22 -10.84
C ILE A 62 -3.99 -8.17 -11.66
N ASN A 63 -3.97 -8.69 -12.89
CA ASN A 63 -5.13 -8.68 -13.78
C ASN A 63 -6.02 -9.92 -13.70
N ARG A 64 -5.66 -10.95 -12.91
CA ARG A 64 -6.37 -12.24 -12.85
C ARG A 64 -7.82 -12.09 -12.41
N ASN A 65 -8.07 -11.20 -11.44
CA ASN A 65 -9.38 -11.01 -10.81
C ASN A 65 -10.03 -9.67 -11.18
N VAL A 66 -9.55 -9.04 -12.25
CA VAL A 66 -10.03 -7.73 -12.72
C VAL A 66 -10.82 -7.94 -14.01
N ASN A 67 -12.01 -7.36 -14.08
CA ASN A 67 -12.83 -7.44 -15.29
C ASN A 67 -12.08 -6.85 -16.50
N ASP A 68 -12.28 -7.40 -17.70
CA ASP A 68 -11.50 -7.03 -18.90
C ASP A 68 -11.55 -5.52 -19.21
N SER A 69 -12.68 -4.87 -18.95
CA SER A 69 -12.87 -3.43 -19.12
C SER A 69 -12.17 -2.55 -18.07
N ARG A 70 -11.59 -3.15 -17.03
CA ARG A 70 -10.93 -2.47 -15.90
C ARG A 70 -9.50 -2.95 -15.65
N LYS A 71 -8.96 -3.80 -16.54
CA LYS A 71 -7.58 -4.28 -16.45
C LYS A 71 -6.62 -3.12 -16.28
N PHE A 72 -5.63 -3.32 -15.43
CA PHE A 72 -4.59 -2.33 -15.22
C PHE A 72 -3.71 -2.26 -16.45
N SER A 73 -3.48 -1.04 -16.94
CA SER A 73 -2.48 -0.79 -17.98
C SER A 73 -1.07 -0.99 -17.42
N ASN A 74 -0.08 -1.11 -18.31
CA ASN A 74 1.32 -1.21 -17.85
C ASN A 74 1.75 0.06 -17.12
N GLU A 75 1.28 1.22 -17.57
CA GLU A 75 1.56 2.52 -16.96
C GLU A 75 0.98 2.60 -15.54
N GLU A 76 -0.25 2.12 -15.35
CA GLU A 76 -0.89 2.08 -14.03
C GLU A 76 -0.15 1.13 -13.07
N ILE A 77 0.25 -0.05 -13.56
CA ILE A 77 1.03 -1.00 -12.76
C ILE A 77 2.37 -0.39 -12.38
N ASN A 78 3.09 0.23 -13.32
CA ASN A 78 4.38 0.84 -13.07
C ASN A 78 4.28 2.00 -12.07
N PHE A 79 3.22 2.81 -12.16
CA PHE A 79 2.96 3.87 -11.20
C PHE A 79 2.85 3.34 -9.77
N TYR A 80 2.07 2.28 -9.56
CA TYR A 80 1.93 1.70 -8.22
C TYR A 80 3.17 0.96 -7.74
N LEU A 81 3.90 0.29 -8.63
CA LEU A 81 5.16 -0.35 -8.27
C LEU A 81 6.22 0.69 -7.87
N HIS A 82 6.32 1.83 -8.56
CA HIS A 82 7.23 2.91 -8.14
C HIS A 82 6.85 3.52 -6.79
N ASP A 83 5.56 3.70 -6.47
CA ASP A 83 5.15 4.14 -5.12
C ASP A 83 5.56 3.13 -4.03
N LEU A 84 5.52 1.82 -4.33
CA LEU A 84 6.01 0.79 -3.40
C LEU A 84 7.53 0.78 -3.26
N GLU A 85 8.26 1.02 -4.36
CA GLU A 85 9.72 1.16 -4.36
C GLU A 85 10.16 2.38 -3.55
N GLU A 86 9.56 3.55 -3.76
CA GLU A 86 9.86 4.78 -3.02
C GLU A 86 9.65 4.61 -1.50
N ARG A 87 8.69 3.76 -1.13
CA ARG A 87 8.39 3.40 0.27
C ARG A 87 9.25 2.26 0.82
N ASN A 88 10.17 1.70 0.02
CA ASN A 88 11.04 0.57 0.35
C ASN A 88 10.30 -0.73 0.70
N TYR A 89 9.12 -0.97 0.11
CA TYR A 89 8.45 -2.28 0.22
C TYR A 89 8.96 -3.29 -0.80
N ILE A 90 9.43 -2.79 -1.94
CA ILE A 90 9.98 -3.60 -3.03
C ILE A 90 11.26 -2.96 -3.57
N TYR A 91 12.05 -3.74 -4.30
CA TYR A 91 13.11 -3.21 -5.16
C TYR A 91 13.10 -3.92 -6.50
N PHE A 92 13.62 -3.26 -7.54
CA PHE A 92 13.74 -3.84 -8.86
C PHE A 92 15.16 -4.36 -9.12
N GLU A 93 15.24 -5.52 -9.75
CA GLU A 93 16.47 -6.07 -10.31
C GLU A 93 16.32 -6.13 -11.84
N ASP A 94 17.26 -5.50 -12.56
CA ASP A 94 17.33 -5.60 -14.01
C ASP A 94 17.82 -7.00 -14.41
N GLY A 95 16.87 -7.88 -14.70
CA GLY A 95 17.17 -9.18 -15.28
C GLY A 95 17.59 -9.07 -16.75
N LEU A 96 18.35 -10.04 -17.25
CA LEU A 96 18.85 -10.08 -18.63
C LEU A 96 17.76 -9.97 -19.72
N THR A 97 16.53 -10.35 -19.40
CA THR A 97 15.41 -10.39 -20.36
C THR A 97 14.17 -9.64 -19.88
N GLU A 98 14.03 -9.40 -18.58
CA GLU A 98 12.87 -8.73 -18.00
C GLU A 98 13.17 -8.22 -16.58
N LEU A 99 12.40 -7.23 -16.16
CA LEU A 99 12.48 -6.64 -14.82
C LEU A 99 11.92 -7.62 -13.77
N ILE A 100 12.69 -7.80 -12.70
CA ILE A 100 12.34 -8.65 -11.57
C ILE A 100 11.99 -7.77 -10.38
N ILE A 101 10.86 -8.07 -9.74
CA ILE A 101 10.34 -7.36 -8.57
C ILE A 101 10.64 -8.20 -7.34
N HIS A 102 11.33 -7.63 -6.37
CA HIS A 102 11.65 -8.28 -5.11
C HIS A 102 10.87 -7.64 -3.98
N VAL A 103 10.35 -8.45 -3.06
CA VAL A 103 9.76 -7.94 -1.81
C VAL A 103 10.84 -7.84 -0.73
N VAL A 104 10.82 -6.74 0.04
CA VAL A 104 11.74 -6.48 1.16
C VAL A 104 11.29 -7.22 2.42
#